data_AF-A0A2R6HU66-F1
#
_entry.id   AF-A0A2R6HU66-F1
#
_cell.length_a   1.000
_cell.length_b   1.000
_cell.length_c   1.000
_cell.angle_alpha   90.00
_cell.angle_beta   90.00
_cell.angle_gamma   90.00
#
_symmetry.space_group_name_H-M   'P 1'
#
loop_
_entity.id
_entity.type
_entity.pdbx_description
1 polymer ?
#
loop_
_entity_poly.entity_id
_entity_poly.type
_entity_poly.pdbx_seq_one_letter_code
_entity_poly.pdbx_strand_id
1 'polypeptide(L)'
;MSDEQRYSSREDIIETLETIDEQLKQSVTVYLLGGGAMALERIKPATKDIDLLAPTNDDYRRIRAALLDLKFEPKEHTEPDYDSLGATSVLKYDDGHIDLFDRQVMSKLSLSEGMQARSEHVFEQEQLSVHRLSWVDITLFKSMTPRDDDRNDVEALLARGIDFDTLATEIDNQLPLNYGVDEYEWIAQEGKQHPIFQLESTFANIEGLPDDLVEKVRQLADVVDAERELFYELRRRGSVAKDGFIEAFAPDSHSTDDQLREGLDRLDEKGLINVTDRELVFETDPLQ
;
A
#
# COMPACT_ATOMS: atom_id res chain seq x y z
N MET A 1 -21.33 11.33 21.33
CA MET A 1 -20.15 11.94 21.99
C MET A 1 -19.31 12.42 20.83
N SER A 2 -19.01 13.72 20.75
CA SER A 2 -18.60 14.38 19.50
C SER A 2 -17.34 13.74 18.92
N ASP A 3 -17.48 13.22 17.70
CA ASP A 3 -16.39 12.93 16.76
C ASP A 3 -15.76 14.26 16.32
N GLU A 4 -15.06 14.96 17.20
CA GLU A 4 -14.32 16.16 16.84
C GLU A 4 -13.14 15.74 15.92
N GLN A 5 -13.16 16.24 14.68
CA GLN A 5 -12.11 16.04 13.69
C GLN A 5 -11.05 17.10 13.93
N ARG A 6 -9.87 16.72 14.46
CA ARG A 6 -8.77 17.65 14.79
C ARG A 6 -8.38 18.56 13.63
N TYR A 7 -8.21 17.97 12.45
CA TYR A 7 -7.73 18.69 11.27
C TYR A 7 -8.93 19.17 10.46
N SER A 8 -9.58 20.21 10.98
CA SER A 8 -10.83 20.79 10.46
C SER A 8 -10.61 21.96 9.50
N SER A 9 -9.37 22.42 9.37
CA SER A 9 -8.95 23.51 8.51
C SER A 9 -7.58 23.25 7.89
N ARG A 10 -7.24 24.03 6.86
CA ARG A 10 -5.89 24.02 6.27
C ARG A 10 -4.86 24.47 7.32
N GLU A 11 -5.26 25.45 8.12
CA GLU A 11 -4.45 26.06 9.17
C GLU A 11 -4.06 25.02 10.24
N ASP A 12 -4.97 24.14 10.67
CA ASP A 12 -4.66 23.07 11.65
C ASP A 12 -3.53 22.14 11.16
N ILE A 13 -3.53 21.81 9.87
CA ILE A 13 -2.50 20.97 9.25
C ILE A 13 -1.17 21.73 9.17
N ILE A 14 -1.20 22.99 8.71
CA ILE A 14 0.01 23.82 8.60
C ILE A 14 0.65 24.03 9.97
N GLU A 15 -0.11 24.44 11.00
CA GLU A 15 0.41 24.63 12.36
C GLU A 15 1.04 23.34 12.92
N THR A 16 0.46 22.19 12.59
CA THR A 16 1.04 20.89 12.96
C THR A 16 2.38 20.65 12.27
N LEU A 17 2.49 20.96 10.96
CA LEU A 17 3.75 20.84 10.21
C LEU A 17 4.82 21.83 10.71
N GLU A 18 4.44 23.06 11.04
CA GLU A 18 5.34 24.06 11.65
C GLU A 18 5.88 23.57 13.00
N THR A 19 5.01 23.01 13.85
CA THR A 19 5.42 22.44 15.14
C THR A 19 6.43 21.29 14.96
N ILE A 20 6.25 20.47 13.91
CA ILE A 20 7.18 19.39 13.58
C ILE A 20 8.52 19.96 13.09
N ASP A 21 8.50 20.97 12.21
CA ASP A 21 9.69 21.65 11.70
C ASP A 21 10.55 22.20 12.85
N GLU A 22 9.95 22.94 13.78
CA GLU A 22 10.63 23.54 14.92
C GLU A 22 11.30 22.50 15.84
N GLN A 23 10.75 21.29 15.91
CA GLN A 23 11.32 20.20 16.73
C GLN A 23 12.44 19.44 16.00
N LEU A 24 12.47 19.44 14.67
CA LEU A 24 13.46 18.71 13.90
C LEU A 24 14.86 19.29 14.09
N LYS A 25 15.85 18.41 14.23
CA LYS A 25 17.26 18.79 14.42
C LYS A 25 18.05 18.83 13.11
N GLN A 26 17.50 18.24 12.07
CA GLN A 26 18.11 18.05 10.76
C GLN A 26 17.00 17.97 9.72
N SER A 27 17.33 18.35 8.49
CA SER A 27 16.37 18.38 7.40
C SER A 27 15.80 16.98 7.11
N VAL A 28 14.50 16.96 6.83
CA VAL A 28 13.69 15.79 6.51
C VAL A 28 12.75 16.12 5.35
N THR A 29 12.63 15.20 4.41
CA THR A 29 11.59 15.24 3.37
C THR A 29 10.55 14.15 3.63
N VAL A 30 9.27 14.49 3.55
CA VAL A 30 8.16 13.54 3.64
C VAL A 30 7.11 13.79 2.56
N TYR A 31 6.34 12.73 2.27
CA TYR A 31 5.26 12.76 1.29
C TYR A 31 3.90 12.69 1.98
N LEU A 32 3.08 13.71 1.76
CA LEU A 32 1.71 13.81 2.27
C LEU A 32 0.76 13.08 1.32
N LEU A 33 -0.10 12.22 1.88
CA LEU A 33 -1.13 11.49 1.15
C LEU A 33 -2.48 11.51 1.90
N GLY A 34 -3.41 10.69 1.41
CA GLY A 34 -4.65 10.38 2.12
C GLY A 34 -5.55 11.58 2.40
N GLY A 35 -6.22 11.53 3.55
CA GLY A 35 -7.19 12.56 3.94
C GLY A 35 -6.55 13.92 4.21
N GLY A 36 -5.36 13.93 4.82
CA GLY A 36 -4.59 15.15 5.10
C GLY A 36 -4.30 15.96 3.84
N ALA A 37 -3.84 15.30 2.77
CA ALA A 37 -3.62 15.94 1.48
C ALA A 37 -4.89 16.63 0.92
N MET A 38 -6.02 15.93 0.99
CA MET A 38 -7.29 16.43 0.47
C MET A 38 -7.85 17.59 1.31
N ALA A 39 -7.68 17.55 2.63
CA ALA A 39 -8.10 18.62 3.53
C ALA A 39 -7.24 19.88 3.35
N LEU A 40 -5.91 19.71 3.23
CA LEU A 40 -4.97 20.81 2.99
C LEU A 40 -5.35 21.61 1.72
N GLU A 41 -5.77 20.92 0.67
CA GLU A 41 -6.19 21.49 -0.63
C GLU A 41 -7.69 21.77 -0.73
N ARG A 42 -8.42 21.72 0.39
CA ARG A 42 -9.85 22.04 0.50
C ARG A 42 -10.76 21.20 -0.41
N ILE A 43 -10.32 19.99 -0.75
CA ILE A 43 -11.12 18.99 -1.47
C ILE A 43 -12.13 18.37 -0.51
N LYS A 44 -11.72 18.12 0.74
CA LYS A 44 -12.62 17.67 1.81
C LYS A 44 -12.56 18.63 3.01
N PRO A 45 -13.63 18.75 3.80
CA PRO A 45 -13.69 19.78 4.84
C PRO A 45 -12.79 19.50 6.05
N ALA A 46 -12.53 18.23 6.37
CA ALA A 46 -11.78 17.84 7.56
C ALA A 46 -11.27 16.40 7.50
N THR A 47 -10.28 16.06 8.32
CA THR A 47 -9.73 14.70 8.48
C THR A 47 -9.35 14.39 9.93
N LYS A 48 -9.23 13.11 10.27
CA LYS A 48 -8.85 12.66 11.63
C LYS A 48 -7.33 12.43 11.78
N ASP A 49 -6.65 12.35 10.64
CA ASP A 49 -5.31 11.83 10.43
C ASP A 49 -4.55 12.63 9.36
N ILE A 50 -3.24 12.78 9.57
CA ILE A 50 -2.29 13.20 8.55
C ILE A 50 -1.40 12.00 8.23
N ASP A 51 -1.43 11.56 6.98
CA ASP A 51 -0.59 10.47 6.47
C ASP A 51 0.73 11.00 5.92
N LEU A 52 1.85 10.61 6.50
CA LEU A 52 3.19 11.00 6.08
C LEU A 52 4.02 9.78 5.69
N LEU A 53 4.57 9.79 4.49
CA LEU A 53 5.42 8.73 3.95
C LEU A 53 6.86 9.25 3.82
N ALA A 54 7.77 8.66 4.58
CA ALA A 54 9.18 8.99 4.52
C ALA A 54 9.87 8.18 3.40
N PRO A 55 10.65 8.82 2.51
CA PRO A 55 11.32 8.14 1.40
C PRO A 55 12.54 7.33 1.84
N THR A 56 13.08 7.60 3.03
CA THR A 56 14.22 6.89 3.58
C THR A 56 13.99 6.53 5.03
N ASN A 57 14.67 5.46 5.47
CA ASN A 57 14.62 5.03 6.86
C ASN A 57 15.22 6.09 7.82
N ASP A 58 16.18 6.91 7.34
CA ASP A 58 16.75 8.00 8.13
C ASP A 58 15.75 9.15 8.32
N ASP A 59 15.05 9.56 7.27
CA ASP A 59 13.96 10.55 7.35
C ASP A 59 12.85 10.07 8.28
N TYR A 60 12.44 8.80 8.13
CA TYR A 60 11.46 8.15 8.99
C TYR A 60 11.87 8.23 10.47
N ARG A 61 13.11 7.85 10.80
CA ARG A 61 13.62 7.87 12.17
C ARG A 61 13.65 9.28 12.76
N ARG A 62 14.04 10.27 11.95
CA ARG A 62 14.13 11.68 12.38
C ARG A 62 12.76 12.27 12.69
N ILE A 63 11.80 12.14 11.76
CA ILE A 63 10.46 12.68 11.99
C ILE A 63 9.75 11.94 13.12
N ARG A 64 9.90 10.62 13.23
CA ARG A 64 9.38 9.85 14.35
C ARG A 64 9.94 10.34 15.69
N ALA A 65 11.24 10.60 15.78
CA ALA A 65 11.86 11.11 17.00
C ALA A 65 11.32 12.50 17.37
N ALA A 66 11.14 13.39 16.38
CA ALA A 66 10.54 14.70 16.61
C ALA A 66 9.09 14.59 17.14
N LEU A 67 8.28 13.72 16.53
CA LEU A 67 6.90 13.47 16.98
C LEU A 67 6.84 12.95 18.43
N LEU A 68 7.73 12.02 18.80
CA LEU A 68 7.82 11.52 20.18
C LEU A 68 8.24 12.61 21.18
N ASP A 69 9.18 13.48 20.80
CA ASP A 69 9.59 14.61 21.64
C ASP A 69 8.44 15.60 21.84
N LEU A 70 7.60 15.81 20.82
CA LEU A 70 6.35 16.57 20.83
C LEU A 70 5.20 15.90 21.61
N LYS A 71 5.45 14.75 22.24
CA LYS A 71 4.46 13.98 23.02
C LYS A 71 3.37 13.33 22.17
N PHE A 72 3.60 13.11 20.88
CA PHE A 72 2.79 12.14 20.16
C PHE A 72 3.08 10.76 20.74
N GLU A 73 2.04 10.09 21.24
CA GLU A 73 2.17 8.78 21.85
C GLU A 73 1.96 7.70 20.78
N PRO A 74 2.86 6.71 20.67
CA PRO A 74 2.57 5.52 19.88
C PRO A 74 1.28 4.89 20.38
N LYS A 75 0.34 4.64 19.47
CA LYS A 75 -0.84 3.86 19.81
C LYS A 75 -0.39 2.43 20.09
N GLU A 76 -0.49 1.95 21.34
CA GLU A 76 -0.31 0.51 21.61
C GLU A 76 -1.38 -0.25 20.82
N HIS A 77 -0.93 -1.06 19.86
CA HIS A 77 -1.83 -1.86 19.04
C HIS A 77 -2.25 -3.07 19.88
N THR A 78 -3.49 -3.07 20.39
CA THR A 78 -4.06 -4.21 21.12
C THR A 78 -4.60 -5.31 20.19
N GLU A 79 -4.46 -5.16 18.87
CA GLU A 79 -4.96 -6.08 17.86
C GLU A 79 -3.79 -6.66 17.05
N PRO A 80 -3.68 -8.00 16.92
CA PRO A 80 -2.63 -8.66 16.15
C PRO A 80 -2.54 -8.19 14.70
N ASP A 81 -3.64 -7.72 14.12
CA ASP A 81 -3.72 -7.30 12.72
C ASP A 81 -2.94 -6.00 12.43
N TYR A 82 -2.56 -5.20 13.43
CA TYR A 82 -1.91 -3.90 13.16
C TYR A 82 -0.39 -3.97 12.94
N ASP A 83 0.31 -4.96 13.53
CA ASP A 83 1.72 -5.21 13.21
C ASP A 83 1.88 -5.67 11.73
N SER A 84 0.82 -6.22 11.13
CA SER A 84 0.70 -6.59 9.71
C SER A 84 0.11 -5.51 8.78
N LEU A 85 -0.25 -4.31 9.29
CA LEU A 85 -0.90 -3.24 8.50
C LEU A 85 0.05 -2.10 8.09
N GLY A 86 1.37 -2.29 8.15
CA GLY A 86 2.40 -1.51 7.46
C GLY A 86 2.43 0.01 7.65
N ALA A 87 1.71 0.59 8.62
CA ALA A 87 2.08 1.87 9.21
C ALA A 87 3.20 1.59 10.21
N THR A 88 4.41 2.05 9.93
CA THR A 88 5.54 1.76 10.84
C THR A 88 5.33 2.44 12.20
N SER A 89 4.55 3.53 12.28
CA SER A 89 4.04 4.06 13.55
C SER A 89 2.76 4.89 13.37
N VAL A 90 1.73 4.58 14.16
CA VAL A 90 0.56 5.46 14.37
C VAL A 90 0.78 6.27 15.64
N LEU A 91 0.89 7.59 15.50
CA LEU A 91 1.29 8.51 16.55
C LEU A 91 0.13 9.44 16.89
N LYS A 92 -0.45 9.29 18.08
CA LYS A 92 -1.62 10.05 18.54
C LYS A 92 -1.21 11.30 19.31
N TYR A 93 -1.92 12.39 19.08
CA TYR A 93 -1.83 13.59 19.88
C TYR A 93 -3.21 14.23 20.00
N ASP A 94 -3.72 14.25 21.25
CA ASP A 94 -5.06 14.74 21.59
C ASP A 94 -6.17 14.02 20.79
N ASP A 95 -6.94 14.75 19.99
CA ASP A 95 -8.08 14.29 19.18
C ASP A 95 -7.70 13.86 17.74
N GLY A 96 -6.42 13.93 17.36
CA GLY A 96 -5.92 13.52 16.05
C GLY A 96 -4.72 12.59 16.10
N HIS A 97 -4.26 12.18 14.92
CA HIS A 97 -3.08 11.34 14.79
C HIS A 97 -2.29 11.61 13.50
N ILE A 98 -1.06 11.13 13.49
CA ILE A 98 -0.19 11.08 12.32
C ILE A 98 0.11 9.61 12.06
N ASP A 99 -0.21 9.15 10.85
CA ASP A 99 0.18 7.84 10.35
C ASP A 99 1.49 8.02 9.59
N LEU A 100 2.58 7.48 10.18
CA LEU A 100 3.92 7.61 9.64
C LEU A 100 4.38 6.28 9.03
N PHE A 101 4.70 6.33 7.73
CA PHE A 101 5.08 5.19 6.91
C PHE A 101 6.57 5.27 6.50
N ASP A 102 7.30 4.16 6.56
CA ASP A 102 8.67 4.03 6.02
C ASP A 102 8.63 3.42 4.62
N ARG A 103 8.81 4.23 3.57
CA ARG A 103 8.91 3.84 2.14
C ARG A 103 7.71 3.12 1.52
N GLN A 104 6.88 2.45 2.30
CA GLN A 104 5.72 1.68 1.85
C GLN A 104 4.53 1.97 2.77
N VAL A 105 3.34 2.00 2.18
CA VAL A 105 2.08 2.20 2.91
C VAL A 105 1.37 0.85 3.04
N MET A 106 1.16 0.43 4.28
CA MET A 106 0.35 -0.73 4.67
C MET A 106 0.74 -2.09 4.06
N SER A 107 2.02 -2.31 3.72
CA SER A 107 2.46 -3.51 2.99
C SER A 107 1.67 -3.71 1.69
N LYS A 108 1.32 -2.61 1.01
CA LYS A 108 0.57 -2.61 -0.26
C LYS A 108 1.32 -1.95 -1.40
N LEU A 109 1.71 -0.70 -1.22
CA LEU A 109 2.26 0.15 -2.28
C LEU A 109 3.48 0.90 -1.77
N SER A 110 4.53 0.92 -2.57
CA SER A 110 5.80 1.58 -2.27
C SER A 110 5.86 2.98 -2.88
N LEU A 111 6.60 3.89 -2.25
CA LEU A 111 6.90 5.20 -2.81
C LEU A 111 7.84 5.05 -4.02
N SER A 112 7.29 5.06 -5.23
CA SER A 112 8.09 4.93 -6.45
C SER A 112 8.80 6.23 -6.83
N GLU A 113 9.86 6.14 -7.65
CA GLU A 113 10.51 7.32 -8.25
C GLU A 113 9.51 8.15 -9.07
N GLY A 114 8.57 7.49 -9.74
CA GLY A 114 7.50 8.14 -10.49
C GLY A 114 6.64 9.01 -9.58
N MET A 115 6.18 8.46 -8.44
CA MET A 115 5.39 9.19 -7.44
C MET A 115 6.14 10.42 -6.92
N GLN A 116 7.43 10.26 -6.61
CA GLN A 116 8.26 11.36 -6.14
C GLN A 116 8.41 12.46 -7.18
N ALA A 117 8.67 12.10 -8.44
CA ALA A 117 8.92 13.03 -9.54
C ALA A 117 7.71 13.92 -9.88
N ARG A 118 6.49 13.40 -9.71
CA ARG A 118 5.23 14.14 -9.95
C ARG A 118 4.57 14.69 -8.70
N SER A 119 5.22 14.56 -7.54
CA SER A 119 4.74 15.15 -6.30
C SER A 119 4.80 16.68 -6.36
N GLU A 120 3.92 17.34 -5.60
CA GLU A 120 3.85 18.79 -5.53
C GLU A 120 4.32 19.26 -4.16
N HIS A 121 5.20 20.25 -4.14
CA HIS A 121 5.65 20.87 -2.91
C HIS A 121 4.51 21.68 -2.26
N VAL A 122 4.19 21.39 -0.99
CA VAL A 122 3.06 22.01 -0.28
C VAL A 122 3.44 22.71 1.02
N PHE A 123 4.62 22.43 1.57
CA PHE A 123 5.16 23.07 2.76
C PHE A 123 6.70 22.99 2.78
N GLU A 124 7.38 24.10 3.06
CA GLU A 124 8.83 24.16 3.31
C GLU A 124 9.07 25.07 4.51
N GLN A 125 9.86 24.60 5.46
CA GLN A 125 10.53 25.44 6.45
C GLN A 125 12.00 25.00 6.64
N GLU A 126 12.62 25.30 7.79
CA GLU A 126 14.07 25.16 7.94
C GLU A 126 14.53 23.69 7.88
N GLN A 127 13.72 22.79 8.43
CA GLN A 127 14.07 21.38 8.63
C GLN A 127 13.05 20.41 8.00
N LEU A 128 11.89 20.88 7.55
CA LEU A 128 10.83 20.05 7.02
C LEU A 128 10.43 20.50 5.61
N SER A 129 10.53 19.56 4.68
CA SER A 129 10.00 19.66 3.32
C SER A 129 8.88 18.64 3.15
N VAL A 130 7.68 19.10 2.78
CA VAL A 130 6.51 18.23 2.57
C VAL A 130 6.04 18.32 1.13
N HIS A 131 5.99 17.16 0.50
CA HIS A 131 5.52 16.97 -0.86
C HIS A 131 4.19 16.23 -0.87
N ARG A 132 3.12 16.79 -1.41
CA ARG A 132 1.88 16.06 -1.64
C ARG A 132 2.05 15.12 -2.83
N LEU A 133 1.75 13.83 -2.64
CA LEU A 133 1.66 12.89 -3.76
C LEU A 133 0.58 13.35 -4.74
N SER A 134 0.74 13.04 -6.04
CA SER A 134 -0.21 13.50 -7.05
C SER A 134 -1.62 12.95 -6.78
N TRP A 135 -2.64 13.58 -7.38
CA TRP A 135 -4.02 13.08 -7.21
C TRP A 135 -4.21 11.69 -7.81
N VAL A 136 -3.42 11.33 -8.84
CA VAL A 136 -3.37 9.97 -9.40
C VAL A 136 -2.93 8.97 -8.33
N ASP A 137 -1.87 9.30 -7.61
CA ASP A 137 -1.28 8.41 -6.59
C ASP A 137 -2.19 8.27 -5.38
N ILE A 138 -2.76 9.38 -4.91
CA ILE A 138 -3.72 9.37 -3.79
C ILE A 138 -4.95 8.52 -4.17
N THR A 139 -5.45 8.61 -5.41
CA THR A 139 -6.51 7.73 -5.92
C THR A 139 -6.09 6.27 -5.85
N LEU A 140 -4.87 5.92 -6.27
CA LEU A 140 -4.38 4.55 -6.22
C LEU A 140 -4.33 4.02 -4.77
N PHE A 141 -3.71 4.76 -3.83
CA PHE A 141 -3.64 4.36 -2.42
C PHE A 141 -5.03 4.15 -1.80
N LYS A 142 -5.96 5.08 -2.04
CA LYS A 142 -7.34 4.98 -1.52
C LYS A 142 -8.14 3.85 -2.15
N SER A 143 -7.81 3.47 -3.38
CA SER A 143 -8.49 2.35 -4.06
C SER A 143 -8.08 0.98 -3.49
N MET A 144 -7.00 0.93 -2.71
CA MET A 144 -6.47 -0.30 -2.08
C MET A 144 -7.06 -0.58 -0.68
N THR A 145 -8.01 0.23 -0.20
CA THR A 145 -8.64 0.07 1.12
C THR A 145 -10.16 -0.10 0.98
N PRO A 146 -10.80 -0.91 1.86
CA PRO A 146 -12.24 -1.16 1.79
C PRO A 146 -13.11 -0.11 2.49
N ARG A 147 -12.56 1.04 2.91
CA ARG A 147 -13.28 1.99 3.76
C ARG A 147 -14.27 2.82 2.93
N ASP A 148 -15.51 2.96 3.41
CA ASP A 148 -16.55 3.75 2.72
C ASP A 148 -16.13 5.20 2.46
N ASP A 149 -15.40 5.80 3.40
CA ASP A 149 -14.85 7.16 3.24
C ASP A 149 -13.84 7.24 2.09
N ASP A 150 -13.03 6.19 1.88
CA ASP A 150 -12.05 6.15 0.80
C ASP A 150 -12.72 6.06 -0.58
N ARG A 151 -13.86 5.37 -0.68
CA ARG A 151 -14.66 5.35 -1.92
C ARG A 151 -15.14 6.77 -2.29
N ASN A 152 -15.72 7.50 -1.34
CA ASN A 152 -16.18 8.86 -1.58
C ASN A 152 -15.02 9.79 -2.00
N ASP A 153 -13.86 9.60 -1.39
CA ASP A 153 -12.66 10.35 -1.73
C ASP A 153 -12.17 10.03 -3.16
N VAL A 154 -12.16 8.75 -3.57
CA VAL A 154 -11.83 8.36 -4.95
C VAL A 154 -12.80 8.96 -5.95
N GLU A 155 -14.12 8.87 -5.71
CA GLU A 155 -15.14 9.46 -6.59
C GLU A 155 -14.94 10.99 -6.72
N ALA A 156 -14.61 11.68 -5.63
CA ALA A 156 -14.32 13.11 -5.64
C ALA A 156 -13.05 13.46 -6.44
N LEU A 157 -12.00 12.63 -6.37
CA LEU A 157 -10.78 12.81 -7.15
C LEU A 157 -11.02 12.55 -8.64
N LEU A 158 -11.76 11.49 -8.99
CA LEU A 158 -12.14 11.19 -10.37
C LEU A 158 -12.97 12.33 -11.00
N ALA A 159 -13.92 12.89 -10.26
CA ALA A 159 -14.74 14.01 -10.72
C ALA A 159 -13.92 15.29 -11.01
N ARG A 160 -12.75 15.45 -10.38
CA ARG A 160 -11.81 16.57 -10.66
C ARG A 160 -10.97 16.34 -11.91
N GLY A 161 -10.93 15.11 -12.41
CA GLY A 161 -10.07 14.68 -13.49
C GLY A 161 -8.69 14.25 -12.96
N ILE A 162 -8.33 13.01 -13.28
CA ILE A 162 -6.98 12.46 -13.09
C ILE A 162 -6.48 11.89 -14.41
N ASP A 163 -5.17 11.73 -14.53
CA ASP A 163 -4.54 11.12 -15.69
C ASP A 163 -4.55 9.59 -15.55
N PHE A 164 -5.38 8.91 -16.34
CA PHE A 164 -5.53 7.46 -16.31
C PHE A 164 -4.33 6.72 -16.89
N ASP A 165 -3.59 7.32 -17.84
CA ASP A 165 -2.38 6.71 -18.39
C ASP A 165 -1.27 6.69 -17.33
N THR A 166 -1.18 7.75 -16.54
CA THR A 166 -0.28 7.82 -15.38
C THR A 166 -0.70 6.81 -14.31
N LEU A 167 -2.00 6.64 -14.05
CA LEU A 167 -2.51 5.64 -13.10
C LEU A 167 -2.15 4.22 -13.56
N ALA A 168 -2.40 3.91 -14.83
CA ALA A 168 -2.10 2.61 -15.42
C ALA A 168 -0.59 2.31 -15.38
N THR A 169 0.24 3.31 -15.68
CA THR A 169 1.70 3.21 -15.61
C THR A 169 2.17 3.01 -14.18
N GLU A 170 1.57 3.70 -13.21
CA GLU A 170 1.95 3.54 -11.82
C GLU A 170 1.55 2.16 -11.29
N ILE A 171 0.40 1.62 -11.68
CA ILE A 171 0.04 0.23 -11.36
C ILE A 171 1.13 -0.73 -11.86
N ASP A 172 1.63 -0.55 -13.08
CA ASP A 172 2.75 -1.38 -13.60
C ASP A 172 4.04 -1.22 -12.81
N ASN A 173 4.39 0.02 -12.42
CA ASN A 173 5.59 0.29 -11.63
C ASN A 173 5.53 -0.29 -10.22
N GLN A 174 4.33 -0.57 -9.72
CA GLN A 174 4.11 -1.19 -8.42
C GLN A 174 4.15 -2.72 -8.51
N LEU A 175 4.24 -3.33 -9.71
CA LEU A 175 4.22 -4.78 -9.85
C LEU A 175 5.61 -5.44 -9.69
N PRO A 176 5.65 -6.66 -9.11
CA PRO A 176 4.62 -7.22 -8.23
C PRO A 176 4.42 -6.35 -6.97
N LEU A 177 3.17 -6.28 -6.50
CA LEU A 177 2.75 -5.38 -5.43
C LEU A 177 3.58 -5.55 -4.15
N ASN A 178 3.91 -6.79 -3.80
CA ASN A 178 4.80 -7.11 -2.70
C ASN A 178 5.78 -8.23 -3.05
N TYR A 179 6.72 -8.47 -2.13
CA TYR A 179 7.71 -9.54 -2.20
C TYR A 179 7.92 -10.17 -0.82
N GLY A 180 8.50 -11.37 -0.78
CA GLY A 180 8.97 -12.00 0.45
C GLY A 180 7.87 -12.16 1.50
N VAL A 181 8.12 -11.68 2.71
CA VAL A 181 7.22 -11.85 3.87
C VAL A 181 5.88 -11.16 3.65
N ASP A 182 5.85 -9.92 3.14
CA ASP A 182 4.58 -9.20 2.91
C ASP A 182 3.71 -9.95 1.90
N GLU A 183 4.30 -10.38 0.78
CA GLU A 183 3.57 -11.16 -0.23
C GLU A 183 3.11 -12.51 0.33
N TYR A 184 3.96 -13.17 1.12
CA TYR A 184 3.62 -14.41 1.79
C TYR A 184 2.43 -14.23 2.72
N GLU A 185 2.40 -13.18 3.54
CA GLU A 185 1.29 -12.88 4.44
C GLU A 185 -0.02 -12.70 3.67
N TRP A 186 0.00 -12.07 2.50
CA TRP A 186 -1.19 -11.90 1.67
C TRP A 186 -1.66 -13.16 0.97
N ILE A 187 -0.73 -13.95 0.41
CA ILE A 187 -1.03 -15.16 -0.37
C ILE A 187 -1.34 -16.37 0.54
N ALA A 188 -0.76 -16.44 1.75
CA ALA A 188 -0.92 -17.57 2.66
C ALA A 188 -2.26 -17.57 3.43
N GLN A 189 -3.02 -16.47 3.38
CA GLN A 189 -4.34 -16.35 4.03
C GLN A 189 -5.46 -16.96 3.20
N GLU A 190 -6.32 -17.79 3.82
CA GLU A 190 -7.37 -18.55 3.09
C GLU A 190 -8.39 -17.65 2.36
N GLY A 191 -8.46 -16.37 2.72
CA GLY A 191 -9.28 -15.36 2.05
C GLY A 191 -8.52 -14.63 0.92
N LYS A 192 -9.27 -14.09 -0.06
CA LYS A 192 -8.74 -13.18 -1.09
C LYS A 192 -8.34 -11.83 -0.49
N GLN A 193 -7.30 -11.80 0.33
CA GLN A 193 -6.87 -10.61 1.09
C GLN A 193 -5.75 -9.81 0.41
N HIS A 194 -5.12 -10.36 -0.63
CA HIS A 194 -4.10 -9.63 -1.37
C HIS A 194 -4.63 -8.28 -1.89
N PRO A 195 -3.85 -7.17 -1.79
CA PRO A 195 -4.33 -5.83 -2.11
C PRO A 195 -4.92 -5.67 -3.51
N ILE A 196 -4.48 -6.48 -4.48
CA ILE A 196 -5.04 -6.50 -5.84
C ILE A 196 -6.54 -6.78 -5.89
N PHE A 197 -7.07 -7.63 -4.99
CA PHE A 197 -8.49 -7.96 -4.98
C PHE A 197 -9.33 -6.79 -4.47
N GLN A 198 -8.77 -5.99 -3.56
CA GLN A 198 -9.40 -4.74 -3.15
C GLN A 198 -9.37 -3.72 -4.29
N LEU A 199 -8.25 -3.60 -5.01
CA LEU A 199 -8.16 -2.71 -6.17
C LEU A 199 -9.19 -3.10 -7.24
N GLU A 200 -9.27 -4.38 -7.58
CA GLU A 200 -10.24 -4.93 -8.54
C GLU A 200 -11.67 -4.61 -8.11
N SER A 201 -12.00 -4.92 -6.84
CA SER A 201 -13.32 -4.63 -6.29
C SER A 201 -13.66 -3.15 -6.36
N THR A 202 -12.73 -2.27 -5.97
CA THR A 202 -12.93 -0.82 -6.05
C THR A 202 -13.17 -0.39 -7.50
N PHE A 203 -12.33 -0.83 -8.43
CA PHE A 203 -12.39 -0.42 -9.83
C PHE A 203 -13.67 -0.93 -10.52
N ALA A 204 -14.15 -2.12 -10.16
CA ALA A 204 -15.39 -2.67 -10.69
C ALA A 204 -16.66 -1.95 -10.18
N ASN A 205 -16.57 -1.24 -9.06
CA ASN A 205 -17.72 -0.63 -8.38
C ASN A 205 -17.74 0.91 -8.41
N ILE A 206 -16.73 1.53 -9.03
CA ILE A 206 -16.62 2.98 -9.20
C ILE A 206 -16.89 3.37 -10.65
N GLU A 207 -17.70 4.41 -10.83
CA GLU A 207 -17.97 4.99 -12.15
C GLU A 207 -16.85 5.95 -12.58
N GLY A 208 -16.66 6.11 -13.89
CA GLY A 208 -15.73 7.09 -14.46
C GLY A 208 -14.31 6.56 -14.73
N LEU A 209 -14.04 5.29 -14.42
CA LEU A 209 -12.81 4.61 -14.82
C LEU A 209 -12.93 4.08 -16.28
N PRO A 210 -11.85 4.15 -17.08
CA PRO A 210 -11.81 3.52 -18.41
C PRO A 210 -11.94 1.98 -18.36
N ASP A 211 -12.69 1.40 -19.29
CA ASP A 211 -12.95 -0.05 -19.36
C ASP A 211 -11.65 -0.88 -19.47
N ASP A 212 -10.65 -0.39 -20.21
CA ASP A 212 -9.36 -1.04 -20.39
C ASP A 212 -8.51 -1.03 -19.12
N LEU A 213 -8.59 0.03 -18.31
CA LEU A 213 -7.96 0.08 -17.00
C LEU A 213 -8.61 -0.89 -16.01
N VAL A 214 -9.95 -0.96 -16.01
CA VAL A 214 -10.69 -1.93 -15.17
C VAL A 214 -10.32 -3.37 -15.56
N GLU A 215 -10.29 -3.66 -16.86
CA GLU A 215 -9.94 -4.98 -17.38
C GLU A 215 -8.48 -5.35 -17.08
N LYS A 216 -7.55 -4.39 -17.16
CA LYS A 216 -6.15 -4.58 -16.74
C LYS A 216 -6.06 -5.04 -15.28
N VAL A 217 -6.74 -4.35 -14.36
CA VAL A 217 -6.71 -4.71 -12.94
C VAL A 217 -7.36 -6.09 -12.70
N ARG A 218 -8.45 -6.41 -13.39
CA ARG A 218 -9.05 -7.75 -13.35
C ARG A 218 -8.06 -8.84 -13.76
N GLN A 219 -7.34 -8.64 -14.87
CA GLN A 219 -6.35 -9.61 -15.33
C GLN A 219 -5.21 -9.80 -14.33
N LEU A 220 -4.77 -8.72 -13.66
CA LEU A 220 -3.79 -8.82 -12.57
C LEU A 220 -4.34 -9.59 -11.37
N ALA A 221 -5.60 -9.38 -11.01
CA ALA A 221 -6.27 -10.13 -9.95
C ALA A 221 -6.38 -11.62 -10.28
N ASP A 222 -6.74 -11.98 -11.52
CA ASP A 222 -6.79 -13.37 -11.99
C ASP A 222 -5.42 -14.06 -11.91
N VAL A 223 -4.34 -13.33 -12.27
CA VAL A 223 -2.96 -13.84 -12.15
C VAL A 223 -2.61 -14.15 -10.70
N VAL A 224 -2.90 -13.24 -9.77
CA VAL A 224 -2.63 -13.43 -8.34
C VAL A 224 -3.53 -14.52 -7.75
N ASP A 225 -4.76 -14.68 -8.24
CA ASP A 225 -5.66 -15.76 -7.83
C ASP A 225 -5.05 -17.12 -8.20
N ALA A 226 -4.58 -17.26 -9.44
CA ALA A 226 -3.92 -18.48 -9.91
C ALA A 226 -2.64 -18.80 -9.12
N GLU A 227 -1.82 -17.78 -8.82
CA GLU A 227 -0.64 -17.92 -7.96
C GLU A 227 -0.99 -18.39 -6.55
N ARG A 228 -2.08 -17.87 -5.98
CA ARG A 228 -2.55 -18.30 -4.65
C ARG A 228 -2.97 -19.76 -4.64
N GLU A 229 -3.75 -20.20 -5.63
CA GLU A 229 -4.16 -21.62 -5.75
C GLU A 229 -2.94 -22.54 -5.93
N LEU A 230 -1.99 -22.13 -6.79
CA LEU A 230 -0.70 -22.82 -6.96
C LEU A 230 0.07 -22.94 -5.63
N PHE A 231 0.19 -21.83 -4.91
CA PHE A 231 0.90 -21.75 -3.64
C PHE A 231 0.28 -22.67 -2.59
N TYR A 232 -1.05 -22.71 -2.45
CA TYR A 232 -1.72 -23.62 -1.54
C TYR A 232 -1.50 -25.09 -1.86
N GLU A 233 -1.54 -25.42 -3.14
CA GLU A 233 -1.34 -26.79 -3.60
C GLU A 233 0.09 -27.27 -3.38
N LEU A 234 1.08 -26.40 -3.59
CA LEU A 234 2.47 -26.68 -3.23
C LEU A 234 2.62 -26.85 -1.72
N ARG A 235 2.08 -25.93 -0.92
CA ARG A 235 2.15 -25.98 0.55
C ARG A 235 1.55 -27.27 1.10
N ARG A 236 0.46 -27.77 0.50
CA ARG A 236 -0.17 -29.04 0.87
C ARG A 236 0.70 -30.26 0.56
N ARG A 237 1.46 -30.23 -0.54
CA ARG A 237 2.26 -31.35 -1.04
C ARG A 237 3.69 -31.37 -0.49
N GLY A 238 4.20 -30.23 -0.03
CA GLY A 238 5.58 -30.07 0.43
C GLY A 238 6.59 -30.10 -0.73
N SER A 239 7.78 -30.63 -0.49
CA SER A 239 8.83 -30.74 -1.52
C SER A 239 8.44 -31.76 -2.60
N VAL A 240 8.35 -31.31 -3.85
CA VAL A 240 7.90 -32.14 -4.99
C VAL A 240 8.71 -31.86 -6.26
N ALA A 241 8.81 -32.86 -7.14
CA ALA A 241 9.44 -32.66 -8.45
C ALA A 241 8.58 -31.73 -9.32
N LYS A 242 9.18 -30.73 -9.99
CA LYS A 242 8.46 -29.68 -10.75
C LYS A 242 7.49 -30.25 -11.79
N ASP A 243 7.97 -31.15 -12.65
CA ASP A 243 7.12 -31.75 -13.69
C ASP A 243 6.04 -32.67 -13.10
N GLY A 244 6.37 -33.42 -12.04
CA GLY A 244 5.40 -34.26 -11.35
C GLY A 244 4.29 -33.47 -10.64
N PHE A 245 4.60 -32.24 -10.19
CA PHE A 245 3.59 -31.33 -9.65
C PHE A 245 2.65 -30.84 -10.76
N ILE A 246 3.18 -30.37 -11.88
CA ILE A 246 2.39 -29.86 -13.01
C ILE A 246 1.48 -30.95 -13.56
N GLU A 247 2.02 -32.14 -13.85
CA GLU A 247 1.24 -33.28 -14.36
C GLU A 247 0.07 -33.64 -13.42
N ALA A 248 0.27 -33.49 -12.11
CA ALA A 248 -0.71 -33.86 -11.10
C ALA A 248 -1.64 -32.71 -10.66
N PHE A 249 -1.42 -31.47 -11.12
CA PHE A 249 -2.25 -30.31 -10.76
C PHE A 249 -2.95 -29.69 -11.98
N ALA A 250 -2.37 -29.78 -13.17
CA ALA A 250 -2.98 -29.31 -14.42
C ALA A 250 -4.44 -29.77 -14.61
N PRO A 251 -4.82 -31.04 -14.36
CA PRO A 251 -6.21 -31.49 -14.51
C PRO A 251 -7.21 -30.78 -13.59
N ASP A 252 -6.77 -30.32 -12.42
CA ASP A 252 -7.61 -29.73 -11.36
C ASP A 252 -7.60 -28.18 -11.40
N SER A 253 -6.58 -27.57 -12.02
CA SER A 253 -6.29 -26.13 -11.96
C SER A 253 -6.99 -25.26 -13.02
N HIS A 254 -7.71 -25.88 -13.97
CA HIS A 254 -8.22 -25.21 -15.20
C HIS A 254 -7.15 -24.41 -16.00
N SER A 255 -5.86 -24.63 -15.72
CA SER A 255 -4.73 -23.91 -16.32
C SER A 255 -3.93 -24.85 -17.23
N THR A 256 -3.25 -24.30 -18.23
CA THR A 256 -2.30 -25.05 -19.05
C THR A 256 -0.98 -25.29 -18.31
N ASP A 257 -0.22 -26.30 -18.73
CA ASP A 257 1.13 -26.54 -18.21
C ASP A 257 2.03 -25.30 -18.28
N ASP A 258 1.92 -24.52 -19.36
CA ASP A 258 2.69 -23.28 -19.54
C ASP A 258 2.26 -22.22 -18.51
N GLN A 259 0.95 -22.03 -18.29
CA GLN A 259 0.44 -21.09 -17.27
C GLN A 259 0.88 -21.48 -15.86
N LEU A 260 0.92 -22.78 -15.55
CA LEU A 260 1.41 -23.27 -14.27
C LEU A 260 2.92 -23.03 -14.12
N ARG A 261 3.71 -23.23 -15.19
CA ARG A 261 5.15 -22.93 -15.17
C ARG A 261 5.41 -21.45 -14.95
N GLU A 262 4.71 -20.59 -15.68
CA GLU A 262 4.82 -19.13 -15.50
C GLU A 262 4.41 -18.71 -14.09
N GLY A 263 3.36 -19.31 -13.52
CA GLY A 263 2.95 -19.05 -12.14
C GLY A 263 4.00 -19.47 -11.11
N LEU A 264 4.62 -20.64 -11.29
CA LEU A 264 5.73 -21.09 -10.44
C LEU A 264 6.93 -20.15 -10.53
N ASP A 265 7.28 -19.71 -11.73
CA ASP A 265 8.41 -18.81 -11.95
C ASP A 265 8.12 -17.43 -11.29
N ARG A 266 6.88 -16.92 -11.36
CA ARG A 266 6.48 -15.69 -10.62
C ARG A 266 6.51 -15.84 -9.10
N LEU A 267 6.10 -17.00 -8.56
CA LEU A 267 6.19 -17.28 -7.12
C LEU A 267 7.66 -17.34 -6.64
N ASP A 268 8.57 -17.84 -7.48
CA ASP A 268 10.02 -17.85 -7.23
C ASP A 268 10.61 -16.43 -7.28
N GLU A 269 10.25 -15.63 -8.28
CA GLU A 269 10.65 -14.22 -8.41
C GLU A 269 10.18 -13.38 -7.21
N LYS A 270 9.01 -13.69 -6.66
CA LYS A 270 8.46 -13.08 -5.44
C LYS A 270 9.13 -13.58 -4.16
N GLY A 271 9.97 -14.61 -4.23
CA GLY A 271 10.68 -15.20 -3.09
C GLY A 271 9.77 -16.03 -2.17
N LEU A 272 8.68 -16.58 -2.69
CA LEU A 272 7.71 -17.37 -1.91
C LEU A 272 8.02 -18.88 -1.94
N ILE A 273 8.71 -19.32 -2.99
CA ILE A 273 9.18 -20.68 -3.17
C ILE A 273 10.61 -20.63 -3.71
N ASN A 274 11.29 -21.78 -3.72
CA ASN A 274 12.57 -21.95 -4.39
C ASN A 274 12.43 -23.03 -5.48
N VAL A 275 12.62 -22.62 -6.73
CA VAL A 275 12.57 -23.49 -7.91
C VAL A 275 13.99 -23.91 -8.29
N THR A 276 14.32 -25.18 -8.04
CA THR A 276 15.56 -25.77 -8.55
C THR A 276 15.31 -26.49 -9.89
N ASP A 277 16.38 -26.89 -10.60
CA ASP A 277 16.31 -27.59 -11.90
C ASP A 277 15.35 -28.80 -11.93
N ARG A 278 14.99 -29.38 -10.77
CA ARG A 278 14.09 -30.54 -10.67
C ARG A 278 13.06 -30.49 -9.55
N GLU A 279 13.28 -29.71 -8.50
CA GLU A 279 12.46 -29.73 -7.29
C GLU A 279 11.92 -28.35 -6.97
N LEU A 280 10.64 -28.32 -6.57
CA LEU A 280 9.98 -27.19 -5.95
C LEU A 280 10.14 -27.37 -4.44
N VAL A 281 10.88 -26.46 -3.81
CA VAL A 281 11.09 -26.45 -2.37
C VAL A 281 10.32 -25.27 -1.80
N PHE A 282 9.42 -25.57 -0.87
CA PHE A 282 8.89 -24.56 0.02
C PHE A 282 10.00 -24.26 1.03
N GLU A 283 10.75 -23.17 0.85
CA GLU A 283 11.60 -22.68 1.92
C GLU A 283 10.69 -22.41 3.12
N THR A 284 11.13 -22.83 4.30
CA THR A 284 10.39 -22.77 5.56
C THR A 284 9.54 -21.52 5.67
N ASP A 285 8.29 -21.70 6.13
CA ASP A 285 7.33 -20.62 6.45
C ASP A 285 8.09 -19.38 6.95
N PRO A 286 8.19 -18.29 6.18
CA PRO A 286 9.02 -17.13 6.55
C PRO A 286 8.57 -16.47 7.87
N LEU A 287 7.44 -16.91 8.43
CA LEU A 287 6.93 -16.53 9.75
C LEU A 287 7.38 -17.48 10.89
N GLN A 288 8.20 -18.51 10.63
CA GLN A 288 8.69 -19.50 11.62
C GLN A 288 10.15 -19.29 12.05
#